data_AF-A0A1J3ESH2-F1
#
_entry.id   AF-A0A1J3ESH2-F1
#
_cell.length_a   1.000
_cell.length_b   1.000
_cell.length_c   1.000
_cell.angle_alpha   90.00
_cell.angle_beta   90.00
_cell.angle_gamma   90.00
#
_symmetry.space_group_name_H-M   'P 1'
#
loop_
_entity.id
_entity.type
_entity.pdbx_description
1 polymer ?
#
loop_
_entity_poly.entity_id
_entity_poly.type
_entity_poly.pdbx_seq_one_letter_code
_entity_poly.pdbx_strand_id
1 'polypeptide(L)'
;SLLHSRPKSTVGTPAYIAPEVLSRREYDGKMADVWSCGVTLYVMLVGAYPFEDQEDPKNFRKTIQRIVGVQYKIPDYVHISQDCKHL
;
A
#
# COMPACT_ATOMS: atom_id res chain seq x y z
N SER A 1 -10.18 -19.84 -13.44
CA SER A 1 -8.83 -19.31 -13.72
C SER A 1 -8.56 -18.21 -12.71
N LEU A 2 -7.50 -18.22 -11.90
CA LEU A 2 -7.41 -17.40 -10.67
C LEU A 2 -7.19 -15.88 -10.87
N LEU A 3 -7.14 -15.40 -12.12
CA LEU A 3 -7.01 -13.99 -12.43
C LEU A 3 -8.34 -13.47 -13.00
N HIS A 4 -9.06 -12.61 -12.27
CA HIS A 4 -10.38 -12.10 -12.70
C HIS A 4 -10.53 -10.58 -12.60
N SER A 5 -9.51 -9.86 -12.13
CA SER A 5 -9.63 -8.43 -11.86
C SER A 5 -8.92 -7.60 -12.91
N ARG A 6 -9.64 -6.63 -13.48
CA ARG A 6 -9.11 -5.58 -14.36
C ARG A 6 -9.50 -4.21 -13.81
N PRO A 7 -8.58 -3.25 -13.66
CA PRO A 7 -8.90 -1.93 -13.11
C PRO A 7 -9.76 -1.13 -14.11
N LYS A 8 -10.88 -0.56 -13.65
CA LYS A 8 -11.83 0.22 -14.48
C LYS A 8 -11.57 1.73 -14.45
N SER A 9 -11.03 2.26 -13.34
CA SER A 9 -10.62 3.66 -13.17
C SER A 9 -9.67 3.78 -11.98
N THR A 10 -8.84 4.84 -11.94
CA THR A 10 -7.96 5.14 -10.79
C THR A 10 -8.64 6.20 -9.92
N VAL A 11 -9.36 5.77 -8.89
CA VAL A 11 -9.99 6.66 -7.88
C VAL A 11 -9.58 6.20 -6.48
N GLY A 12 -9.38 7.13 -5.55
CA GLY A 12 -8.99 6.85 -4.15
C GLY A 12 -7.54 7.20 -3.81
N THR A 13 -7.12 6.88 -2.57
CA THR A 13 -5.75 7.09 -2.09
C THR A 13 -4.80 6.04 -2.69
N PRO A 14 -3.75 6.43 -3.42
CA PRO A 14 -2.87 5.49 -4.13
C PRO A 14 -2.19 4.45 -3.24
N ALA A 15 -1.98 4.73 -1.96
CA ALA A 15 -1.35 3.81 -1.02
C ALA A 15 -2.04 2.44 -0.94
N TYR A 16 -3.36 2.38 -1.14
CA TYR A 16 -4.13 1.13 -1.13
C TYR A 16 -3.98 0.31 -2.43
N ILE A 17 -3.38 0.86 -3.48
CA ILE A 17 -3.24 0.16 -4.75
C ILE A 17 -2.02 -0.75 -4.69
N ALA A 18 -2.24 -2.05 -4.70
CA ALA A 18 -1.16 -3.05 -4.70
C ALA A 18 -0.28 -2.93 -5.97
N PRO A 19 1.03 -3.22 -5.88
CA PRO A 19 1.96 -3.03 -6.99
C PRO A 19 1.58 -3.80 -8.26
N GLU A 20 1.01 -4.99 -8.12
CA GLU A 20 0.52 -5.81 -9.23
C GLU A 20 -0.67 -5.18 -9.97
N VAL A 21 -1.49 -4.38 -9.27
CA VAL A 21 -2.63 -3.66 -9.87
C VAL A 21 -2.14 -2.53 -10.77
N LEU A 22 -1.02 -1.89 -10.39
CA LEU A 22 -0.39 -0.81 -11.17
C LEU A 22 0.17 -1.30 -12.51
N SER A 23 0.49 -2.59 -12.61
CA SER A 23 0.99 -3.19 -13.85
C SER A 23 -0.03 -3.22 -15.00
N ARG A 24 -1.32 -2.95 -14.71
CA ARG A 24 -2.46 -3.02 -15.65
C ARG A 24 -2.62 -4.36 -16.38
N ARG A 25 -2.03 -5.42 -15.83
CA ARG A 25 -2.25 -6.80 -16.26
C ARG A 25 -3.33 -7.43 -15.40
N GLU A 26 -3.75 -8.62 -15.78
CA GLU A 26 -4.60 -9.44 -14.92
C GLU A 26 -3.85 -9.79 -13.62
N TYR A 27 -4.53 -9.66 -12.48
CA TYR A 27 -3.99 -9.92 -11.15
C TYR A 27 -5.00 -10.69 -10.30
N ASP A 28 -4.52 -11.29 -9.21
CA ASP A 28 -5.38 -11.91 -8.20
C ASP A 28 -5.94 -10.82 -7.28
N GLY A 29 -7.24 -10.54 -7.41
CA GLY A 29 -7.92 -9.54 -6.58
C GLY A 29 -7.81 -9.81 -5.08
N LYS A 30 -7.78 -11.09 -4.67
CA LYS A 30 -7.69 -11.45 -3.25
C LYS A 30 -6.35 -11.05 -2.65
N MET A 31 -5.27 -11.20 -3.42
CA MET A 31 -3.93 -10.78 -2.97
C MET A 31 -3.82 -9.25 -2.90
N ALA A 32 -4.44 -8.54 -3.84
CA ALA A 32 -4.51 -7.08 -3.80
C ALA A 32 -5.36 -6.57 -2.60
N ASP A 33 -6.39 -7.30 -2.20
CA ASP A 33 -7.17 -6.99 -0.99
C ASP A 33 -6.32 -7.16 0.28
N VAL A 34 -5.46 -8.19 0.36
CA VAL A 34 -4.52 -8.38 1.48
C VAL A 34 -3.55 -7.20 1.60
N TRP A 35 -3.03 -6.70 0.49
CA TRP A 35 -2.23 -5.46 0.49
C TRP A 35 -3.01 -4.29 1.08
N SER A 36 -4.25 -4.10 0.65
CA SER A 36 -5.12 -3.02 1.14
C SER A 36 -5.36 -3.14 2.65
N CYS A 37 -5.57 -4.35 3.16
CA CYS A 37 -5.67 -4.62 4.59
C CYS A 37 -4.39 -4.26 5.36
N GLY A 38 -3.21 -4.56 4.80
CA GLY A 38 -1.92 -4.16 5.39
C GLY A 38 -1.75 -2.64 5.46
N VAL A 39 -2.18 -1.91 4.42
CA VAL A 39 -2.19 -0.44 4.42
C VAL A 39 -3.15 0.10 5.50
N THR A 40 -4.36 -0.46 5.62
CA THR A 40 -5.30 -0.06 6.68
C THR A 40 -4.71 -0.32 8.07
N LEU A 41 -4.11 -1.49 8.30
CA LEU A 41 -3.45 -1.82 9.55
C LEU A 41 -2.35 -0.80 9.89
N TYR A 42 -1.48 -0.49 8.92
CA TYR A 42 -0.44 0.50 9.10
C TYR A 42 -1.02 1.86 9.48
N VAL A 43 -2.06 2.33 8.79
CA VAL A 43 -2.72 3.61 9.09
C VAL A 43 -3.30 3.62 10.50
N MET A 44 -3.88 2.51 10.97
CA MET A 44 -4.40 2.42 12.35
C MET A 44 -3.28 2.50 13.40
N LEU A 45 -2.10 1.93 13.13
CA LEU A 45 -0.98 1.88 14.07
C LEU A 45 -0.13 3.16 14.06
N VAL A 46 0.08 3.75 12.88
CA VAL A 46 1.02 4.86 12.67
C VAL A 46 0.31 6.20 12.51
N GLY A 47 -0.95 6.21 12.08
CA GLY A 47 -1.73 7.43 11.83
C GLY A 47 -1.39 8.14 10.51
N ALA A 48 -0.58 7.51 9.64
CA ALA A 48 -0.16 8.05 8.34
C ALA A 48 -0.09 6.93 7.29
N TYR A 49 -0.04 7.28 6.01
CA TYR A 49 0.09 6.30 4.93
C TYR A 49 1.53 5.78 4.79
N PRO A 50 1.74 4.47 4.55
CA PRO A 50 3.07 3.86 4.54
C PRO A 50 3.98 4.30 3.39
N PHE A 51 3.39 4.65 2.24
CA PHE A 51 4.12 4.98 1.01
C PHE A 51 3.99 6.45 0.61
N GLU A 52 3.31 7.26 1.42
CA GLU A 52 3.21 8.69 1.17
C GLU A 52 4.49 9.40 1.61
N ASP A 53 4.86 10.43 0.88
CA ASP A 53 6.01 11.24 1.26
C ASP A 53 5.59 12.29 2.28
N GLN A 54 6.30 12.37 3.41
CA GLN A 54 5.95 13.32 4.47
C GLN A 54 6.22 14.77 4.07
N GLU A 55 7.19 15.01 3.18
CA GLU A 55 7.53 16.36 2.71
C GLU A 55 6.67 16.78 1.51
N ASP A 56 6.27 15.82 0.67
CA ASP A 56 5.46 16.05 -0.52
C ASP A 56 4.31 15.03 -0.69
N PRO A 57 3.29 15.09 0.19
CA PRO A 57 2.20 14.10 0.25
C PRO A 57 1.35 14.03 -1.03
N LYS A 58 1.29 15.12 -1.79
CA LYS A 58 0.53 15.20 -3.05
C LYS A 58 1.29 14.61 -4.24
N ASN A 59 2.53 14.17 -4.05
CA ASN A 59 3.36 13.63 -5.12
C ASN A 59 3.04 12.17 -5.41
N PHE A 60 1.99 11.98 -6.20
CA PHE A 60 1.55 10.68 -6.65
C PHE A 60 2.67 9.84 -7.27
N ARG A 61 3.58 10.46 -8.04
CA ARG A 61 4.68 9.73 -8.67
C ARG A 61 5.64 9.15 -7.65
N LYS A 62 5.98 9.91 -6.61
CA LYS A 62 6.85 9.46 -5.51
C LYS A 62 6.16 8.34 -4.71
N THR A 63 4.86 8.49 -4.43
CA THR A 63 4.07 7.43 -3.78
C THR A 63 4.07 6.13 -4.58
N ILE A 64 3.84 6.19 -5.89
CA ILE A 64 3.89 5.00 -6.76
C ILE A 64 5.28 4.35 -6.76
N GLN A 65 6.36 5.15 -6.82
CA GLN A 65 7.72 4.61 -6.76
C GLN A 65 7.97 3.86 -5.44
N ARG A 66 7.47 4.38 -4.32
CA ARG A 66 7.59 3.73 -3.01
C ARG A 66 6.75 2.47 -2.90
N ILE A 67 5.54 2.44 -3.46
CA ILE A 67 4.71 1.23 -3.54
C ILE A 67 5.44 0.13 -4.32
N VAL A 68 5.93 0.44 -5.53
CA VAL A 68 6.62 -0.52 -6.39
C VAL A 68 7.93 -1.02 -5.75
N GLY A 69 8.63 -0.16 -5.02
CA GLY A 69 9.83 -0.54 -4.27
C GLY A 69 9.57 -1.11 -2.88
N VAL A 70 8.30 -1.23 -2.45
CA VAL A 70 7.88 -1.63 -1.09
C VAL A 70 8.61 -0.83 0.00
N GLN A 71 8.71 0.48 -0.20
CA GLN A 71 9.47 1.40 0.65
C GLN A 71 8.58 2.10 1.67
N TYR A 72 8.45 1.50 2.85
CA TYR A 72 7.80 2.09 4.03
C TYR A 72 8.73 2.00 5.25
N LYS A 73 8.47 2.83 6.28
CA LYS A 73 9.18 2.76 7.57
C LYS A 73 8.19 3.05 8.69
N ILE A 74 8.12 2.14 9.67
CA ILE A 74 7.44 2.39 10.94
C ILE A 74 8.31 3.38 11.76
N PRO A 75 7.78 4.54 12.17
CA PRO A 75 8.56 5.51 12.94
C PRO A 75 9.01 4.95 14.29
N ASP A 76 10.18 5.38 14.77
CA ASP A 76 10.81 4.80 15.97
C ASP A 76 10.03 5.09 17.27
N TYR A 77 9.16 6.12 17.25
CA TYR A 77 8.26 6.45 18.36
C TYR A 77 7.00 5.57 18.41
N VAL A 78 6.72 4.78 17.37
CA VAL A 78 5.56 3.89 17.34
C VAL A 78 5.97 2.53 17.91
N HIS A 79 5.51 2.25 19.13
CA HIS A 79 5.77 0.99 19.81
C HIS A 79 4.74 -0.07 19.40
N ILE A 80 5.15 -1.05 18.60
CA ILE A 80 4.35 -2.22 18.21
C ILE A 80 5.11 -3.52 18.46
N SER A 81 4.38 -4.59 18.74
CA SER A 81 4.96 -5.91 19.00
C SER A 81 5.75 -6.45 17.80
N GLN A 82 6.69 -7.37 18.06
CA GLN A 82 7.44 -8.00 16.98
C GLN A 82 6.54 -8.81 16.05
N ASP A 83 5.54 -9.49 16.60
CA ASP A 83 4.54 -10.23 15.82
C ASP A 83 3.77 -9.31 14.87
N CYS A 84 3.42 -8.10 15.33
CA CYS A 84 2.76 -7.10 14.49
C CYS A 84 3.67 -6.55 13.37
N LYS A 85 4.99 -6.49 13.59
CA LYS A 85 5.96 -6.10 12.55
C LYS A 85 6.20 -7.19 11.51
N HIS A 86 5.99 -8.46 11.87
CA HIS A 86 6.19 -9.61 11.01
C HIS A 86 4.95 -10.01 10.21
N LEU A 87 3.76 -9.57 10.64
CA LEU A 87 2.49 -9.82 9.96
C LEU A 87 2.48 -9.22 8.55
#